data_AF-A0A966L7H7-F1
#
_entry.id   AF-A0A966L7H7-F1
#
_cell.length_a   1.000
_cell.length_b   1.000
_cell.length_c   1.000
_cell.angle_alpha   90.00
_cell.angle_beta   90.00
_cell.angle_gamma   90.00
#
_symmetry.space_group_name_H-M   'P 1'
#
loop_
_entity.id
_entity.type
_entity.pdbx_description
1 polymer ?
#
loop_
_entity_poly.entity_id
_entity_poly.type
_entity_poly.pdbx_seq_one_letter_code
_entity_poly.pdbx_strand_id
1 'polypeptide(L)'
;MLTTFKQSYKTIIQSKNDDLPTGLLLDMVVNPDTGVFEAFWVKSLEGQKLLLPKDIISWDSQQITINDSNDLSTPEDLPRLRKTFEKECPILKARVYDQAHKKYLGTVSDFTFDTISPRLLALEVEKNWFGFGKHRIPQHRIIKIKADKITVDSSVLKTEVKSDKKIPVLDVPELDGPTRKK
;
A
#
# COMPACT_ATOMS: atom_id res chain seq x y z
N MET A 1 -9.86 -2.69 -5.93
CA MET A 1 -10.25 -1.84 -4.77
C MET A 1 -8.97 -1.28 -4.20
N LEU A 2 -8.97 -0.01 -3.77
CA LEU A 2 -7.78 0.59 -3.16
C LEU A 2 -7.81 0.34 -1.65
N THR A 3 -6.73 -0.20 -1.10
CA THR A 3 -6.60 -0.43 0.35
C THR A 3 -5.16 -0.21 0.81
N THR A 4 -4.94 -0.23 2.12
CA THR A 4 -3.59 -0.19 2.70
C THR A 4 -3.22 -1.52 3.33
N PHE A 5 -1.91 -1.75 3.50
CA PHE A 5 -1.43 -2.94 4.17
C PHE A 5 -2.00 -3.06 5.60
N LYS A 6 -2.00 -1.97 6.37
CA LYS A 6 -2.55 -2.00 7.75
C LYS A 6 -4.01 -2.43 7.80
N GLN A 7 -4.82 -2.04 6.81
CA GLN A 7 -6.23 -2.44 6.73
C GLN A 7 -6.39 -3.91 6.31
N SER A 8 -5.46 -4.41 5.48
CA SER A 8 -5.50 -5.79 4.97
C SER A 8 -4.81 -6.79 5.91
N TYR A 9 -3.98 -6.33 6.83
CA TYR A 9 -3.24 -7.19 7.73
C TYR A 9 -4.20 -7.97 8.64
N LYS A 10 -4.07 -9.29 8.66
CA LYS A 10 -4.97 -10.24 9.34
C LYS A 10 -6.40 -10.27 8.80
N THR A 11 -6.64 -9.80 7.58
CA THR A 11 -7.90 -10.09 6.89
C THR A 11 -8.09 -11.60 6.79
N ILE A 12 -9.32 -12.05 7.02
CA ILE A 12 -9.70 -13.47 7.00
C ILE A 12 -9.67 -13.97 5.56
N ILE A 13 -9.12 -15.16 5.35
CA ILE A 13 -9.19 -15.88 4.08
C ILE A 13 -10.22 -16.99 4.23
N GLN A 14 -11.25 -16.96 3.40
CA GLN A 14 -12.40 -17.85 3.45
C GLN A 14 -12.53 -18.61 2.12
N SER A 15 -12.53 -19.94 2.20
CA SER A 15 -12.93 -20.82 1.10
C SER A 15 -14.45 -20.81 0.96
N LYS A 16 -14.96 -20.88 -0.29
CA LYS A 16 -16.40 -20.96 -0.56
C LYS A 16 -17.05 -22.23 -0.04
N ASN A 17 -16.28 -23.32 0.05
CA ASN A 17 -16.78 -24.65 0.37
C ASN A 17 -16.62 -25.00 1.86
N ASP A 18 -15.89 -24.18 2.62
CA ASP A 18 -15.58 -24.45 4.01
C ASP A 18 -16.37 -23.50 4.92
N ASP A 19 -16.91 -24.02 6.03
CA ASP A 19 -17.59 -23.20 7.04
C ASP A 19 -16.61 -22.45 7.96
N LEU A 20 -15.35 -22.89 7.98
CA LEU A 20 -14.30 -22.32 8.84
C LEU A 20 -13.31 -21.48 8.01
N PRO A 21 -12.70 -20.45 8.62
CA PRO A 21 -11.62 -19.69 7.99
C PRO A 21 -10.45 -20.57 7.57
N THR A 22 -10.00 -20.40 6.33
CA THR A 22 -8.83 -21.09 5.78
C THR A 22 -7.52 -20.50 6.32
N GLY A 23 -7.49 -19.18 6.58
CA GLY A 23 -6.31 -18.55 7.14
C GLY A 23 -6.42 -17.04 7.36
N LEU A 24 -5.28 -16.41 7.65
CA LEU A 24 -5.15 -14.96 7.86
C LEU A 24 -4.04 -14.39 6.98
N LEU A 25 -4.30 -13.27 6.31
CA LEU A 25 -3.27 -12.54 5.55
C LEU A 25 -2.18 -12.00 6.49
N LEU A 26 -0.92 -12.34 6.24
CA LEU A 26 0.24 -11.92 7.02
C LEU A 26 1.06 -10.84 6.32
N ASP A 27 1.44 -11.09 5.07
CA ASP A 27 2.35 -10.21 4.32
C ASP A 27 2.18 -10.41 2.80
N MET A 28 2.94 -9.68 1.99
CA MET A 28 2.89 -9.73 0.53
C MET A 28 4.27 -9.98 -0.05
N VAL A 29 4.34 -10.87 -1.04
CA VAL A 29 5.55 -11.15 -1.81
C VAL A 29 5.61 -10.16 -2.96
N VAL A 30 6.44 -9.13 -2.82
CA VAL A 30 6.60 -8.09 -3.85
C VAL A 30 7.78 -8.41 -4.77
N ASN A 31 7.57 -8.27 -6.07
CA ASN A 31 8.66 -8.21 -7.03
C ASN A 31 9.34 -6.83 -6.93
N PRO A 32 10.60 -6.74 -6.47
CA PRO A 32 11.24 -5.45 -6.19
C PRO A 32 11.53 -4.62 -7.45
N ASP A 33 11.53 -5.26 -8.63
CA ASP A 33 11.81 -4.61 -9.92
C ASP A 33 10.54 -3.98 -10.51
N THR A 34 9.36 -4.58 -10.28
CA THR A 34 8.08 -4.13 -10.87
C THR A 34 7.11 -3.50 -9.88
N GLY A 35 7.25 -3.81 -8.58
CA GLY A 35 6.29 -3.45 -7.54
C GLY A 35 4.98 -4.25 -7.60
N VAL A 36 4.93 -5.34 -8.39
CA VAL A 36 3.78 -6.25 -8.45
C VAL A 36 3.84 -7.23 -7.27
N PHE A 37 2.71 -7.49 -6.63
CA PHE A 37 2.58 -8.57 -5.65
C PHE A 37 2.33 -9.88 -6.38
N GLU A 38 3.28 -10.80 -6.25
CA GLU A 38 3.24 -12.08 -6.94
C GLU A 38 2.54 -13.17 -6.12
N ALA A 39 2.51 -13.00 -4.79
CA ALA A 39 1.79 -13.84 -3.84
C ALA A 39 1.52 -13.10 -2.53
N PHE A 40 0.68 -13.70 -1.69
CA PHE A 40 0.34 -13.23 -0.35
C PHE A 40 0.69 -14.30 0.68
N TRP A 41 1.41 -13.93 1.74
CA TRP A 41 1.71 -14.83 2.85
C TRP A 41 0.47 -15.02 3.72
N VAL A 42 0.11 -16.26 3.98
CA VAL A 42 -1.09 -16.65 4.73
C VAL A 42 -0.72 -17.51 5.91
N LYS A 43 -1.26 -17.21 7.09
CA LYS A 43 -1.23 -18.12 8.24
C LYS A 43 -2.45 -19.05 8.17
N SER A 44 -2.23 -20.31 7.82
CA SER A 44 -3.24 -21.36 7.84
C SER A 44 -3.09 -22.25 9.09
N LEU A 45 -4.00 -23.20 9.28
CA LEU A 45 -3.88 -24.24 10.31
C LEU A 45 -2.66 -25.16 10.09
N GLU A 46 -2.28 -25.37 8.83
CA GLU A 46 -1.12 -26.21 8.44
C GLU A 46 0.21 -25.45 8.49
N GLY A 47 0.20 -24.17 8.89
CA GLY A 47 1.36 -23.29 8.92
C GLY A 47 1.31 -22.17 7.90
N GLN A 48 2.48 -21.64 7.53
CA GLN A 48 2.57 -20.55 6.57
C GLN A 48 2.43 -21.09 5.14
N LYS A 49 1.51 -20.50 4.39
CA LYS A 49 1.20 -20.83 3.00
C LYS A 49 1.22 -19.55 2.16
N LEU A 50 1.07 -19.71 0.86
CA LEU A 50 1.01 -18.64 -0.12
C LEU A 50 -0.32 -18.69 -0.88
N LEU A 51 -0.93 -17.54 -1.05
CA LEU A 51 -2.09 -17.33 -1.91
C LEU A 51 -1.67 -16.54 -3.14
N LEU A 52 -1.95 -17.04 -4.34
CA LEU A 52 -1.68 -16.30 -5.57
C LEU A 52 -2.82 -15.33 -5.88
N PRO A 53 -2.55 -14.14 -6.46
CA PRO A 53 -3.60 -13.19 -6.78
C PRO A 53 -4.70 -13.73 -7.70
N LYS A 54 -4.36 -14.66 -8.60
CA LYS A 54 -5.32 -15.26 -9.55
C LYS A 54 -6.34 -16.20 -8.90
N ASP A 55 -6.06 -16.68 -7.69
CA ASP A 55 -6.92 -17.62 -6.97
C ASP A 55 -7.88 -16.86 -6.01
N ILE A 56 -7.76 -15.52 -5.95
CA ILE A 56 -8.67 -14.64 -5.23
C ILE A 56 -9.91 -14.36 -6.09
N ILE A 57 -11.08 -14.70 -5.56
CA ILE A 57 -12.37 -14.44 -6.20
C ILE A 57 -12.84 -13.01 -5.90
N SER A 58 -12.78 -12.64 -4.63
CA SER A 58 -13.17 -11.32 -4.15
C SER A 58 -12.32 -10.93 -2.95
N TRP A 59 -12.08 -9.62 -2.83
CA TRP A 59 -11.35 -9.03 -1.73
C TRP A 59 -12.10 -7.78 -1.27
N ASP A 60 -12.62 -7.83 -0.05
CA ASP A 60 -13.23 -6.69 0.63
C ASP A 60 -12.50 -6.36 1.95
N SER A 61 -13.03 -5.42 2.73
CA SER A 61 -12.38 -4.97 3.97
C SER A 61 -12.43 -6.00 5.10
N GLN A 62 -13.28 -7.02 5.01
CA GLN A 62 -13.50 -8.01 6.06
C GLN A 62 -12.86 -9.35 5.71
N GLN A 63 -12.92 -9.77 4.44
CA GLN A 63 -12.43 -11.06 4.01
C GLN A 63 -11.89 -11.09 2.56
N ILE A 64 -11.06 -12.10 2.32
CA ILE A 64 -10.58 -12.54 1.01
C ILE A 64 -11.25 -13.88 0.74
N THR A 65 -12.00 -13.99 -0.36
CA THR A 65 -12.69 -15.22 -0.74
C THR A 65 -11.89 -15.97 -1.82
N ILE A 66 -11.66 -17.26 -1.60
CA ILE A 66 -10.99 -18.19 -2.53
C ILE A 66 -11.93 -19.34 -2.88
N ASN A 67 -11.61 -20.19 -3.87
CA ASN A 67 -12.50 -21.28 -4.24
C ASN A 67 -12.41 -22.42 -3.23
N ASP A 68 -11.18 -22.82 -2.93
CA ASP A 68 -10.91 -24.00 -2.11
C ASP A 68 -9.69 -23.75 -1.21
N SER A 69 -9.65 -24.41 -0.05
CA SER A 69 -8.49 -24.33 0.84
C SER A 69 -7.21 -24.89 0.22
N ASN A 70 -7.34 -25.79 -0.76
CA ASN A 70 -6.23 -26.30 -1.56
C ASN A 70 -5.62 -25.28 -2.53
N ASP A 71 -6.22 -24.10 -2.71
CA ASP A 71 -5.62 -23.00 -3.49
C ASP A 71 -4.39 -22.40 -2.77
N LEU A 72 -4.21 -22.70 -1.48
CA LEU A 72 -3.03 -22.31 -0.72
C LEU A 72 -1.85 -23.24 -0.99
N SER A 73 -0.75 -22.68 -1.49
CA SER A 73 0.46 -23.43 -1.87
C SER A 73 1.60 -23.24 -0.87
N THR A 74 2.57 -24.15 -0.82
CA THR A 74 3.84 -23.88 -0.14
C THR A 74 4.82 -23.19 -1.09
N PRO A 75 5.93 -22.59 -0.59
CA PRO A 75 6.95 -22.00 -1.46
C PRO A 75 7.54 -23.00 -2.47
N GLU A 76 7.66 -24.27 -2.09
CA GLU A 76 8.19 -25.35 -2.93
C GLU A 76 7.30 -25.62 -4.16
N ASP A 77 5.98 -25.46 -4.02
CA ASP A 77 5.01 -25.64 -5.10
C ASP A 77 5.07 -24.51 -6.14
N LEU A 78 5.78 -23.41 -5.85
CA LEU A 78 5.81 -22.19 -6.65
C LEU A 78 7.23 -21.88 -7.17
N PRO A 79 7.83 -22.74 -8.02
CA PRO A 79 9.21 -22.59 -8.48
C PRO A 79 9.47 -21.28 -9.24
N ARG A 80 8.42 -20.71 -9.86
CA ARG A 80 8.49 -19.40 -10.54
C ARG A 80 8.80 -18.24 -9.59
N LEU A 81 8.43 -18.35 -8.31
CA LEU A 81 8.66 -17.32 -7.29
C LEU A 81 9.99 -17.46 -6.59
N ARG A 82 10.76 -18.53 -6.85
CA ARG A 82 12.06 -18.77 -6.22
C ARG A 82 13.00 -17.58 -6.33
N LYS A 83 13.09 -16.97 -7.51
CA LYS A 83 13.91 -15.76 -7.74
C LYS A 83 13.43 -14.55 -6.94
N THR A 84 12.13 -14.46 -6.69
CA THR A 84 11.53 -13.39 -5.91
C THR A 84 11.77 -13.61 -4.42
N PHE A 85 11.66 -14.86 -3.92
CA PHE A 85 12.01 -15.21 -2.54
C PHE A 85 13.49 -14.98 -2.23
N GLU A 86 14.39 -15.34 -3.15
CA GLU A 86 15.83 -15.06 -3.01
C GLU A 86 16.13 -13.55 -2.94
N LYS A 87 15.21 -12.72 -3.44
CA LYS A 87 15.27 -11.26 -3.44
C LYS A 87 14.22 -10.64 -2.53
N GLU A 88 13.63 -11.38 -1.59
CA GLU A 88 12.51 -10.87 -0.82
C GLU A 88 12.91 -9.61 -0.08
N CYS A 89 12.17 -8.53 -0.31
CA CYS A 89 12.45 -7.22 0.23
C CYS A 89 11.28 -6.81 1.13
N PRO A 90 11.43 -6.81 2.46
CA PRO A 90 10.38 -6.32 3.34
C PRO A 90 10.10 -4.86 3.01
N ILE A 91 8.86 -4.53 2.63
CA ILE A 91 8.48 -3.14 2.34
C ILE A 91 8.36 -2.35 3.65
N LEU A 92 7.70 -2.92 4.65
CA LEU A 92 7.50 -2.26 5.93
C LEU A 92 8.81 -2.07 6.67
N LYS A 93 8.92 -0.92 7.36
CA LYS A 93 10.12 -0.50 8.09
C LYS A 93 11.36 -0.30 7.21
N ALA A 94 11.27 -0.53 5.90
CA ALA A 94 12.36 -0.24 4.99
C ALA A 94 12.72 1.25 5.05
N ARG A 95 14.02 1.54 5.05
CA ARG A 95 14.52 2.91 5.06
C ARG A 95 14.40 3.53 3.68
N VAL A 96 13.83 4.71 3.60
CA VAL A 96 13.62 5.43 2.33
C VAL A 96 14.65 6.54 2.17
N TYR A 97 15.33 6.54 1.02
CA TYR A 97 16.35 7.52 0.68
C TYR A 97 16.05 8.19 -0.65
N ASP A 98 16.30 9.48 -0.72
CA ASP A 98 16.32 10.20 -1.98
C ASP A 98 17.54 9.80 -2.83
N GLN A 99 17.33 9.57 -4.14
CA GLN A 99 18.40 9.16 -5.05
C GLN A 99 19.43 10.26 -5.28
N ALA A 100 18.98 11.51 -5.46
CA ALA A 100 19.81 12.62 -5.90
C ALA A 100 20.75 13.10 -4.78
N HIS A 101 20.22 13.32 -3.58
CA HIS A 101 20.93 13.88 -2.43
C HIS A 101 21.38 12.82 -1.42
N LYS A 102 21.02 11.54 -1.62
CA LYS A 102 21.25 10.45 -0.67
C LYS A 102 20.65 10.72 0.72
N LYS A 103 19.67 11.63 0.79
CA LYS A 103 19.05 12.09 2.03
C LYS A 103 18.07 11.05 2.53
N TYR A 104 18.16 10.72 3.81
CA TYR A 104 17.16 9.89 4.49
C TYR A 104 15.82 10.63 4.62
N LEU A 105 14.75 10.01 4.13
CA LEU A 105 13.39 10.57 4.14
C LEU A 105 12.53 10.03 5.29
N GLY A 106 12.80 8.81 5.74
CA GLY A 106 12.06 8.14 6.80
C GLY A 106 12.01 6.62 6.61
N THR A 107 11.16 5.95 7.40
CA THR A 107 10.85 4.53 7.24
C THR A 107 9.44 4.33 6.70
N VAL A 108 9.22 3.29 5.90
CA VAL A 108 7.88 2.92 5.46
C VAL A 108 7.04 2.48 6.66
N SER A 109 5.93 3.18 6.92
CA SER A 109 5.00 2.87 8.00
C SER A 109 3.74 2.14 7.52
N ASP A 110 3.37 2.31 6.25
CA ASP A 110 2.27 1.63 5.56
C ASP A 110 2.49 1.72 4.04
N PHE A 111 1.66 1.05 3.25
CA PHE A 111 1.63 1.24 1.81
C PHE A 111 0.22 1.02 1.25
N THR A 112 -0.09 1.72 0.15
CA THR A 112 -1.33 1.56 -0.60
C THR A 112 -1.11 0.65 -1.80
N PHE A 113 -2.08 -0.22 -2.07
CA PHE A 113 -2.08 -1.08 -3.25
C PHE A 113 -3.47 -1.22 -3.86
N ASP A 114 -3.54 -1.73 -5.09
CA ASP A 114 -4.78 -2.14 -5.73
C ASP A 114 -4.96 -3.65 -5.60
N THR A 115 -6.14 -4.08 -5.16
CA THR A 115 -6.51 -5.50 -5.04
C THR A 115 -6.91 -6.12 -6.38
N ILE A 116 -7.29 -5.32 -7.39
CA ILE A 116 -7.66 -5.82 -8.73
C ILE A 116 -6.41 -6.02 -9.57
N SER A 117 -5.57 -4.99 -9.65
CA SER A 117 -4.23 -5.08 -10.23
C SER A 117 -3.23 -5.14 -9.09
N PRO A 118 -2.78 -6.33 -8.63
CA PRO A 118 -2.00 -6.52 -7.40
C PRO A 118 -0.63 -5.82 -7.50
N ARG A 119 -0.61 -4.51 -7.31
CA ARG A 119 0.57 -3.66 -7.47
C ARG A 119 0.62 -2.60 -6.37
N LEU A 120 1.84 -2.29 -5.98
CA LEU A 120 2.14 -1.16 -5.13
C LEU A 120 1.74 0.15 -5.83
N LEU A 121 1.04 1.02 -5.12
CA LEU A 121 0.62 2.33 -5.62
C LEU A 121 1.33 3.49 -4.94
N ALA A 122 1.52 3.39 -3.62
CA ALA A 122 2.22 4.39 -2.85
C ALA A 122 2.79 3.83 -1.55
N LEU A 123 3.88 4.42 -1.07
CA LEU A 123 4.42 4.20 0.27
C LEU A 123 3.96 5.33 1.19
N GLU A 124 3.62 5.01 2.43
CA GLU A 124 3.55 5.97 3.52
C GLU A 124 4.86 5.94 4.30
N VAL A 125 5.52 7.09 4.39
CA VAL A 125 6.85 7.22 4.98
C VAL A 125 6.80 8.18 6.15
N GLU A 126 7.36 7.75 7.29
CA GLU A 126 7.41 8.50 8.54
C GLU A 126 8.87 8.71 8.95
N LYS A 127 9.26 9.95 9.24
CA LYS A 127 10.65 10.29 9.61
C LYS A 127 10.94 10.02 11.09
N ASN A 128 9.97 10.28 11.96
CA ASN A 128 10.10 10.20 13.42
C ASN A 128 8.92 9.43 14.02
N TRP A 129 9.16 8.71 15.12
CA TRP A 129 8.13 8.00 15.90
C TRP A 129 7.01 8.92 16.42
N PHE A 130 7.27 10.22 16.59
CA PHE A 130 6.29 11.21 17.09
C PHE A 130 5.28 11.71 16.05
N GLY A 131 5.17 11.07 14.87
CA GLY A 131 4.08 11.30 13.91
C GLY A 131 4.13 12.63 13.13
N PHE A 132 5.07 13.53 13.42
CA PHE A 132 5.26 14.75 12.64
C PHE A 132 5.96 14.45 11.31
N GLY A 133 5.23 14.63 10.20
CA GLY A 133 5.76 14.52 8.84
C GLY A 133 5.55 13.16 8.19
N LYS A 134 4.28 12.79 7.96
CA LYS A 134 3.92 11.69 7.05
C LYS A 134 4.07 12.15 5.61
N HIS A 135 4.78 11.37 4.81
CA HIS A 135 4.97 11.62 3.39
C HIS A 135 4.43 10.45 2.59
N ARG A 136 3.60 10.75 1.59
CA ARG A 136 3.13 9.75 0.63
C ARG A 136 4.01 9.78 -0.61
N ILE A 137 4.61 8.65 -0.96
CA ILE A 137 5.49 8.51 -2.12
C ILE A 137 4.79 7.62 -3.17
N PRO A 138 4.35 8.17 -4.31
CA PRO A 138 3.70 7.37 -5.35
C PRO A 138 4.69 6.41 -6.05
N GLN A 139 4.18 5.30 -6.56
CA GLN A 139 5.00 4.21 -7.12
C GLN A 139 5.90 4.65 -8.28
N HIS A 140 5.47 5.59 -9.13
CA HIS A 140 6.32 6.10 -10.23
C HIS A 140 7.59 6.83 -9.75
N ARG A 141 7.67 7.22 -8.47
CA ARG A 141 8.88 7.80 -7.87
C ARG A 141 9.78 6.76 -7.21
N ILE A 142 9.32 5.52 -7.08
CA ILE A 142 10.13 4.44 -6.51
C ILE A 142 11.06 3.95 -7.61
N ILE A 143 12.36 4.20 -7.43
CA ILE A 143 13.38 3.80 -8.41
C ILE A 143 13.84 2.38 -8.15
N LYS A 144 14.00 2.02 -6.86
CA LYS A 144 14.53 0.71 -6.50
C LYS A 144 14.09 0.29 -5.11
N ILE A 145 13.64 -0.96 -4.99
CA ILE A 145 13.38 -1.64 -3.73
C ILE A 145 14.53 -2.63 -3.49
N LYS A 146 15.13 -2.60 -2.29
CA LYS A 146 16.15 -3.55 -1.83
C LYS A 146 15.79 -4.01 -0.42
N ALA A 147 16.42 -5.11 0.02
CA ALA A 147 16.19 -5.69 1.34
C ALA A 147 16.42 -4.70 2.50
N ASP A 148 17.39 -3.78 2.36
CA ASP A 148 17.77 -2.82 3.41
C ASP A 148 17.15 -1.43 3.23
N LYS A 149 16.74 -1.06 2.00
CA LYS A 149 16.30 0.30 1.68
C LYS A 149 15.49 0.40 0.40
N ILE A 150 14.70 1.47 0.33
CA ILE A 150 13.99 1.92 -0.87
C ILE A 150 14.59 3.25 -1.31
N THR A 151 14.91 3.36 -2.61
CA THR A 151 15.42 4.59 -3.22
C THR A 151 14.34 5.24 -4.06
N VAL A 152 14.14 6.55 -3.88
CA VAL A 152 13.06 7.31 -4.52
C VAL A 152 13.57 8.59 -5.17
N ASP A 153 12.83 9.12 -6.13
CA ASP A 153 13.07 10.44 -6.71
C ASP A 153 12.29 11.51 -5.92
N SER A 154 13.01 12.43 -5.26
CA SER A 154 12.40 13.54 -4.51
C SER A 154 12.41 14.89 -5.22
N SER A 155 12.83 14.95 -6.49
CA SER A 155 13.00 16.20 -7.26
C SER A 155 11.78 17.13 -7.25
N VAL A 156 10.58 16.59 -7.01
CA VAL A 156 9.30 17.32 -7.02
C VAL A 156 8.69 17.52 -5.61
N LEU A 157 9.34 17.06 -4.53
CA LEU A 157 8.80 17.24 -3.16
C LEU A 157 8.96 18.68 -2.61
N LYS A 158 9.69 19.56 -3.30
CA LYS A 158 9.75 21.00 -3.00
C LYS A 158 8.56 21.75 -3.61
N THR A 159 7.35 21.43 -3.17
CA THR A 159 6.32 22.47 -3.16
C THR A 159 6.05 22.75 -1.69
N GLU A 160 6.89 23.61 -1.11
CA GLU A 160 6.42 24.35 0.07
C GLU A 160 5.13 25.01 -0.39
N VAL A 161 4.00 24.53 0.13
CA VAL A 161 2.74 25.26 0.09
C VAL A 161 3.04 26.52 0.88
N LYS A 162 3.53 27.55 0.20
CA LYS A 162 3.56 28.90 0.73
C LYS A 162 2.10 29.20 0.99
N SER A 163 1.70 29.04 2.26
CA SER A 163 0.43 29.49 2.84
C SER A 163 -0.03 30.71 2.04
N ASP A 164 -1.06 30.52 1.23
CA ASP A 164 -1.56 31.57 0.37
C ASP A 164 -1.73 32.83 1.19
N LYS A 165 -1.11 33.92 0.70
CA LYS A 165 -1.43 35.27 1.15
C LYS A 165 -2.95 35.35 1.20
N LYS A 166 -3.50 35.68 2.37
CA LYS A 166 -4.92 35.96 2.57
C LYS A 166 -5.42 36.72 1.34
N ILE A 167 -6.25 36.06 0.53
CA ILE A 167 -6.96 36.74 -0.55
C ILE A 167 -7.75 37.84 0.17
N PRO A 168 -7.53 39.12 -0.14
CA PRO A 168 -8.33 40.18 0.45
C PRO A 168 -9.79 39.86 0.12
N VAL A 169 -10.61 39.78 1.17
CA VAL A 169 -12.06 39.64 1.00
C VAL A 169 -12.49 40.85 0.18
N LEU A 170 -12.92 40.61 -1.06
CA LEU A 170 -13.59 41.62 -1.86
C LEU A 170 -14.90 41.93 -1.13
N ASP A 171 -15.03 43.16 -0.65
CA ASP A 171 -16.29 43.68 -0.14
C ASP A 171 -17.34 43.49 -1.24
N VAL A 172 -18.23 42.52 -1.04
CA VAL A 172 -19.36 42.29 -1.93
C VAL A 172 -20.33 43.45 -1.67
N PRO A 173 -20.64 44.27 -2.69
CA PRO A 173 -21.62 45.33 -2.53
C PRO A 173 -22.95 44.73 -2.08
N GLU A 174 -23.48 45.26 -0.98
CA GLU A 174 -24.79 44.89 -0.44
C GLU A 174 -25.85 45.15 -1.52
N LEU A 175 -26.44 44.08 -2.05
CA LEU A 175 -27.51 44.18 -3.03
C LEU A 175 -28.78 44.64 -2.32
N ASP A 176 -29.14 45.91 -2.52
CA ASP A 176 -30.42 46.48 -2.09
C ASP A 176 -31.59 45.60 -2.56
N GLY A 177 -32.26 44.97 -1.60
CA GLY A 177 -33.40 44.10 -1.84
C GLY A 177 -34.62 44.88 -2.37
N PRO A 178 -35.49 44.24 -3.17
CA PRO A 178 -36.65 44.90 -3.74
C PRO A 178 -37.64 45.34 -2.65
N THR A 179 -37.92 46.64 -2.62
CA THR A 179 -38.91 47.26 -1.75
C THR A 179 -40.30 46.74 -2.15
N ARG A 180 -40.93 45.92 -1.30
CA ARG A 180 -42.33 45.52 -1.46
C ARG A 180 -43.22 46.76 -1.32
N LYS A 181 -43.82 47.19 -2.43
CA LYS A 181 -44.96 48.13 -2.40
C LYS A 181 -46.23 47.35 -2.03
N LYS A 182 -47.02 48.01 -1.17
CA LYS A 182 -48.26 47.54 -0.53
C LYS A 182 -49.37 47.22 -1.52
#